data_AF-A0A5J6HSK9-F1
#
_entry.id   AF-A0A5J6HSK9-F1
#
_cell.length_a   1.000
_cell.length_b   1.000
_cell.length_c   1.000
_cell.angle_alpha   90.00
_cell.angle_beta   90.00
_cell.angle_gamma   90.00
#
_symmetry.space_group_name_H-M   'P 1'
#
loop_
_entity.id
_entity.type
_entity.pdbx_description
1 polymer ?
#
loop_
_entity_poly.entity_id
_entity_poly.type
_entity_poly.pdbx_seq_one_letter_code
_entity_poly.pdbx_strand_id
1 'polypeptide(L)'
;MTFKNLPPAGQIRYCRDKLARVDELEKQVRGMPSTQQSRETLRDLATARGEYIKALKRLENPSLWQRINRWVNEWAAEDRAREAARKRRRGCTSCNGTGQVTGAGNWFESCRSCHGTGQYREYL
;
A
#
# COMPACT_ATOMS: atom_id res chain seq x y z
N MET A 1 0.29 2.19 14.43
CA MET A 1 -0.05 1.85 13.03
C MET A 1 -1.45 1.27 12.99
N THR A 2 -2.34 1.81 12.16
CA THR A 2 -3.72 1.30 12.01
C THR A 2 -3.74 0.13 11.02
N PHE A 3 -4.63 -0.85 11.23
CA PHE A 3 -4.79 -2.04 10.36
C PHE A 3 -4.88 -1.68 8.87
N LYS A 4 -5.57 -0.59 8.54
CA LYS A 4 -5.75 -0.08 7.17
C LYS A 4 -4.45 0.38 6.49
N ASN A 5 -3.42 0.71 7.26
CA ASN A 5 -2.13 1.20 6.76
C ASN A 5 -1.11 0.07 6.52
N LEU A 6 -1.46 -1.18 6.85
CA LEU A 6 -0.60 -2.33 6.57
C LEU A 6 -0.70 -2.73 5.09
N PRO A 7 0.39 -3.19 4.46
CA PRO A 7 0.31 -3.82 3.15
C PRO A 7 -0.57 -5.08 3.22
N PRO A 8 -1.16 -5.55 2.10
CA PRO A 8 -2.09 -6.68 2.09
C PRO A 8 -1.55 -7.93 2.81
N ALA A 9 -0.27 -8.28 2.61
CA ALA A 9 0.39 -9.37 3.33
C ALA A 9 0.46 -9.13 4.85
N GLY A 10 0.68 -7.88 5.26
CA GLY A 10 0.67 -7.47 6.67
C GLY A 10 -0.72 -7.53 7.30
N GLN A 11 -1.77 -7.19 6.54
CA GLN A 11 -3.16 -7.33 6.98
C GLN A 11 -3.55 -8.81 7.16
N ILE A 12 -3.15 -9.68 6.23
CA ILE A 12 -3.36 -11.13 6.34
C ILE A 12 -2.67 -11.68 7.58
N ARG A 13 -1.40 -11.34 7.80
CA ARG A 13 -0.65 -11.76 9.00
C ARG A 13 -1.35 -11.29 10.28
N TYR A 14 -1.73 -10.01 10.33
CA TYR A 14 -2.46 -9.46 11.48
C TYR A 14 -3.75 -10.24 11.77
N CYS A 15 -4.56 -10.55 10.76
CA CYS A 15 -5.78 -11.33 10.96
C CYS A 15 -5.49 -12.76 11.44
N ARG A 16 -4.43 -13.42 10.94
CA ARG A 16 -4.01 -14.76 11.41
C ARG A 16 -3.56 -14.73 12.87
N ASP A 17 -2.75 -13.74 13.25
CA ASP A 17 -2.28 -13.56 14.63
C ASP A 17 -3.45 -13.32 15.59
N LYS A 18 -4.44 -12.51 15.17
CA LYS A 18 -5.65 -12.26 15.96
C LYS A 18 -6.54 -13.50 16.07
N LEU A 19 -6.67 -14.31 15.03
CA LEU A 19 -7.38 -15.59 15.12
C LEU A 19 -6.70 -16.54 16.09
N ALA A 20 -5.37 -16.67 16.04
CA ALA A 20 -4.64 -17.50 16.98
C ALA A 20 -4.87 -17.05 18.43
N ARG A 21 -4.90 -15.72 18.67
CA ARG A 21 -5.21 -15.17 19.98
C ARG A 21 -6.66 -15.44 20.42
N VAL A 22 -7.63 -15.37 19.52
CA VAL A 22 -9.03 -15.71 19.83
C VAL A 22 -9.15 -17.19 20.19
N ASP A 23 -8.50 -18.09 19.44
CA ASP A 23 -8.50 -19.53 19.73
C ASP A 23 -7.83 -19.83 21.09
N GLU A 24 -6.78 -19.08 21.47
CA GLU A 24 -6.14 -19.19 22.78
C GLU A 24 -7.08 -18.73 23.92
N LEU A 25 -7.72 -17.57 23.76
CA LEU A 25 -8.68 -17.06 24.73
C LEU A 25 -9.90 -17.99 24.88
N GLU A 26 -10.37 -18.58 23.78
CA GLU A 26 -11.47 -19.54 23.81
C GLU A 26 -11.12 -20.79 24.63
N LYS A 27 -9.89 -21.30 24.48
CA LYS A 27 -9.38 -22.42 25.31
C LYS A 27 -9.32 -22.06 26.79
N GLN A 28 -8.86 -20.85 27.12
CA GLN A 28 -8.79 -20.38 28.51
C GLN A 28 -10.18 -20.31 29.13
N VAL A 29 -11.15 -19.69 28.43
CA VAL A 29 -12.52 -19.54 28.94
C VAL A 29 -13.25 -20.87 29.06
N ARG A 30 -13.02 -21.82 28.14
CA ARG A 30 -13.56 -23.19 28.25
C ARG A 30 -13.02 -23.96 29.45
N GLY A 31 -11.81 -23.63 29.93
CA GLY A 31 -11.24 -24.20 31.15
C GLY A 31 -11.79 -23.59 32.44
N MET A 32 -12.55 -22.49 32.36
CA MET A 32 -13.18 -21.85 33.51
C MET A 32 -14.53 -22.50 33.84
N PRO A 33 -15.01 -22.38 35.10
CA PRO A 33 -16.37 -22.80 35.45
C PRO A 33 -17.42 -22.18 34.51
N SER A 34 -18.42 -22.98 34.12
CA SER A 34 -19.53 -22.54 33.26
C SER A 34 -20.45 -21.58 34.03
N THR A 35 -20.08 -20.32 34.08
CA THR A 35 -20.88 -19.20 34.57
C THR A 35 -21.61 -18.52 33.40
N GLN A 36 -22.57 -17.65 33.71
CA GLN A 36 -23.19 -16.81 32.68
C GLN A 36 -22.13 -15.96 31.95
N GLN A 37 -21.19 -15.40 32.70
CA GLN A 37 -20.11 -14.57 32.17
C GLN A 37 -19.18 -15.33 31.21
N SER A 38 -18.82 -16.58 31.52
CA SER A 38 -18.00 -17.38 30.60
C SER A 38 -18.74 -17.75 29.31
N ARG A 39 -20.07 -17.97 29.37
CA ARG A 39 -20.89 -18.19 28.18
C ARG A 39 -21.01 -16.94 27.30
N GLU A 40 -21.17 -15.76 27.91
CA GLU A 40 -21.18 -14.48 27.18
C GLU A 40 -19.83 -14.23 26.52
N THR A 41 -18.74 -14.42 27.26
CA THR A 41 -17.37 -14.29 26.72
C THR A 41 -17.12 -15.22 25.53
N LEU A 42 -17.62 -16.47 25.58
CA LEU A 42 -17.50 -17.41 24.44
C LEU A 42 -18.30 -16.93 23.21
N ARG A 43 -19.45 -16.27 23.38
CA ARG A 43 -20.19 -15.68 22.25
C ARG A 43 -19.45 -14.50 21.63
N ASP A 44 -18.83 -13.65 22.45
CA ASP A 44 -18.05 -12.52 21.98
C ASP A 44 -16.81 -13.00 21.21
N LEU A 45 -16.12 -14.02 21.73
CA LEU A 45 -15.00 -14.66 21.04
C LEU A 45 -15.44 -15.30 19.71
N ALA A 46 -16.58 -15.99 19.67
CA ALA A 46 -17.12 -16.54 18.43
C ALA A 46 -17.44 -15.46 17.38
N THR A 47 -17.99 -14.32 17.82
CA THR A 47 -18.27 -13.17 16.97
C THR A 47 -16.97 -12.58 16.41
N ALA A 48 -15.97 -12.34 17.27
CA ALA A 48 -14.66 -11.84 16.87
C ALA A 48 -13.99 -12.79 15.86
N ARG A 49 -14.06 -14.11 16.10
CA ARG A 49 -13.55 -15.14 15.19
C ARG A 49 -14.20 -15.04 13.81
N GLY A 50 -15.52 -14.92 13.77
CA GLY A 50 -16.29 -14.76 12.53
C GLY A 50 -15.85 -13.54 11.73
N GLU A 51 -15.63 -12.40 12.40
CA GLU A 51 -15.19 -11.16 11.75
C GLU A 51 -13.78 -11.29 11.15
N TYR A 52 -12.82 -11.89 11.88
CA TYR A 52 -11.48 -12.12 11.34
C TYR A 52 -11.46 -13.12 10.18
N ILE A 53 -12.28 -14.17 10.22
CA ILE A 53 -12.42 -15.12 9.10
C ILE A 53 -13.00 -14.41 7.86
N LYS A 54 -14.04 -13.59 8.02
CA LYS A 54 -14.60 -12.80 6.91
C LYS A 54 -13.58 -11.84 6.32
N ALA A 55 -12.80 -11.16 7.17
CA ALA A 55 -11.73 -10.27 6.73
C ALA A 55 -10.66 -11.04 5.94
N LEU A 56 -10.19 -12.19 6.44
CA LEU A 56 -9.22 -13.04 5.74
C LEU A 56 -9.72 -13.50 4.38
N LYS A 57 -10.97 -13.97 4.29
CA LYS A 57 -11.56 -14.39 3.01
C LYS A 57 -11.55 -13.25 1.98
N ARG A 58 -11.86 -12.03 2.39
CA ARG A 58 -11.82 -10.85 1.51
C ARG A 58 -10.40 -10.48 1.06
N LEU A 59 -9.41 -10.70 1.92
CA LEU A 59 -8.01 -10.39 1.63
C LEU A 59 -7.35 -11.47 0.75
N GLU A 60 -7.64 -12.74 1.01
CA GLU A 60 -7.06 -13.89 0.29
C GLU A 60 -7.77 -14.12 -1.05
N ASN A 61 -9.08 -13.88 -1.12
CA ASN A 61 -9.88 -13.99 -2.34
C ASN A 61 -10.42 -12.61 -2.76
N PRO A 62 -9.56 -11.73 -3.31
CA PRO A 62 -10.02 -10.45 -3.82
C PRO A 62 -10.99 -10.66 -4.99
N SER A 63 -12.00 -9.80 -5.09
CA SER A 63 -12.98 -9.86 -6.17
C SER A 63 -12.32 -9.65 -7.54
N LEU A 64 -12.97 -10.10 -8.62
CA LEU A 64 -12.50 -9.88 -9.99
C LEU A 64 -12.19 -8.39 -10.24
N TRP A 65 -13.07 -7.50 -9.79
CA TRP A 65 -12.87 -6.04 -9.89
C TRP A 65 -11.62 -5.57 -9.16
N GLN A 66 -11.35 -6.07 -7.95
CA GLN A 66 -10.14 -5.74 -7.20
C GLN A 66 -8.87 -6.25 -7.90
N ARG A 67 -8.94 -7.42 -8.54
CA ARG A 67 -7.84 -7.97 -9.34
C ARG A 67 -7.56 -7.12 -10.59
N ILE A 68 -8.61 -6.73 -11.31
CA ILE A 68 -8.49 -5.84 -12.48
C ILE A 68 -7.89 -4.50 -12.07
N ASN A 69 -8.41 -3.86 -11.02
CA ASN A 69 -7.87 -2.60 -10.54
C ASN A 69 -6.40 -2.71 -10.12
N ARG A 70 -6.01 -3.81 -9.49
CA ARG A 70 -4.60 -4.05 -9.15
C ARG A 70 -3.74 -4.11 -10.40
N TRP A 71 -4.15 -4.91 -11.38
CA TRP A 71 -3.43 -5.04 -12.65
C TRP A 71 -3.31 -3.72 -13.41
N VAL A 72 -4.39 -2.93 -13.51
CA VAL A 72 -4.37 -1.60 -14.14
C VAL A 72 -3.40 -0.66 -13.42
N ASN A 73 -3.41 -0.65 -12.09
CA ASN A 73 -2.52 0.21 -11.31
C ASN A 73 -1.05 -0.22 -11.42
N GLU A 74 -0.77 -1.51 -11.42
CA GLU A 74 0.58 -2.06 -11.65
C GLU A 74 1.09 -1.67 -13.04
N TRP A 75 0.27 -1.87 -14.07
CA TRP A 75 0.59 -1.48 -15.44
C TRP A 75 0.83 0.04 -15.57
N ALA A 76 -0.02 0.87 -14.95
CA ALA A 76 0.16 2.32 -14.95
C ALA A 76 1.40 2.77 -14.14
N ALA A 77 1.80 2.01 -13.12
CA ALA A 77 3.05 2.27 -12.39
C ALA A 77 4.28 1.92 -13.25
N GLU A 78 4.25 0.78 -13.94
CA GLU A 78 5.30 0.39 -14.88
C GLU A 78 5.42 1.35 -16.05
N ASP A 79 4.30 1.84 -16.59
CA ASP A 79 4.31 2.83 -17.66
C ASP A 79 4.90 4.16 -17.20
N ARG A 80 4.49 4.65 -16.02
CA ARG A 80 5.12 5.83 -15.39
C ARG A 80 6.62 5.65 -15.16
N ALA A 81 7.05 4.46 -14.74
CA ALA A 81 8.46 4.16 -14.54
C ALA A 81 9.24 4.15 -15.86
N ARG A 82 8.67 3.56 -16.93
CA ARG A 82 9.25 3.57 -18.29
C ARG A 82 9.36 4.99 -18.83
N GLU A 83 8.33 5.80 -18.65
CA GLU A 83 8.33 7.19 -19.10
C GLU A 83 9.32 8.05 -18.30
N ALA A 84 9.42 7.85 -16.99
CA ALA A 84 10.45 8.48 -16.17
C ALA A 84 11.87 8.08 -16.62
N ALA A 85 12.09 6.81 -16.98
CA ALA A 85 13.37 6.35 -17.52
C ALA A 85 13.69 6.98 -18.89
N ARG A 86 12.70 7.10 -19.79
CA ARG A 86 12.86 7.83 -21.06
C ARG A 86 13.20 9.29 -20.84
N LYS A 87 12.48 9.97 -19.93
CA LYS A 87 12.77 11.36 -19.55
C LYS A 87 14.15 11.52 -18.96
N ARG A 88 14.66 10.56 -18.18
CA ARG A 88 16.06 10.60 -17.70
C ARG A 88 17.09 10.44 -18.81
N ARG A 89 16.79 9.65 -19.86
CA ARG A 89 17.70 9.43 -21.00
C ARG A 89 17.74 10.63 -21.96
N ARG A 90 16.61 11.29 -22.20
CA ARG A 90 16.49 12.41 -23.15
C ARG A 90 16.51 13.79 -22.50
N GLY A 91 16.20 13.84 -21.21
CA GLY A 91 16.08 15.05 -20.44
C GLY A 91 17.44 15.61 -20.08
N CYS A 92 17.50 16.94 -19.98
CA CYS A 92 18.68 17.65 -19.57
C CYS A 92 19.07 17.28 -18.14
N THR A 93 20.27 16.71 -17.93
CA THR A 93 20.73 16.27 -16.60
C THR A 93 20.96 17.43 -15.65
N SER A 94 21.28 18.61 -16.17
CA SER A 94 21.49 19.82 -15.35
C SER A 94 20.21 20.33 -14.67
N CYS A 95 19.05 20.10 -15.27
CA CYS A 95 17.75 20.51 -14.70
C CYS A 95 16.79 19.34 -14.46
N ASN A 96 17.26 18.10 -14.58
CA ASN A 96 16.43 16.89 -14.50
C ASN A 96 15.16 16.94 -15.38
N GLY A 97 15.26 17.57 -16.54
CA GLY A 97 14.15 17.66 -17.49
C GLY A 97 13.12 18.76 -17.22
N THR A 98 13.29 19.59 -16.19
CA THR A 98 12.32 20.66 -15.86
C THR A 98 12.48 21.91 -16.73
N GLY A 99 13.63 22.08 -17.38
CA GLY A 99 13.99 23.31 -18.07
C GLY A 99 14.36 24.46 -17.14
N GLN A 100 14.34 24.25 -15.81
CA GLN A 100 14.58 25.29 -14.82
C GLN A 100 15.57 24.85 -13.74
N VAL A 101 16.36 25.79 -13.22
CA VAL A 101 17.29 25.60 -12.10
C VAL A 101 17.03 26.66 -11.04
N THR A 102 17.31 26.34 -9.77
CA THR A 102 17.17 27.31 -8.68
C THR A 102 18.39 28.23 -8.67
N GLY A 103 18.15 29.53 -8.88
CA GLY A 103 19.18 30.58 -8.87
C GLY A 103 19.58 31.01 -7.46
N ALA A 104 20.61 31.86 -7.38
CA ALA A 104 21.00 32.49 -6.13
C ALA A 104 19.87 33.41 -5.63
N GLY A 105 19.20 33.01 -4.54
CA GLY A 105 18.02 33.71 -4.01
C GLY A 105 16.70 32.93 -4.12
N ASN A 106 16.73 31.62 -4.40
CA ASN A 106 15.55 30.74 -4.43
C ASN A 106 14.48 31.07 -5.51
N TRP A 107 14.84 31.79 -6.56
CA TRP A 107 13.98 32.00 -7.73
C TRP A 107 14.35 31.02 -8.85
N PHE A 108 13.40 30.72 -9.76
CA PHE A 108 13.61 29.78 -10.87
C PHE A 108 14.19 30.49 -12.09
N GLU A 109 15.34 30.00 -12.57
CA GLU A 109 16.02 30.44 -13.79
C GLU A 109 15.85 29.39 -14.90
N SER A 110 15.88 29.83 -16.16
CA SER A 110 15.97 28.89 -17.29
C SER A 110 17.29 28.14 -17.26
N CYS A 111 17.24 26.82 -17.40
CA CYS A 111 18.42 25.98 -17.47
C CYS A 111 19.24 26.30 -18.72
N ARG A 112 20.50 26.70 -18.54
CA ARG A 112 21.39 27.08 -19.64
C ARG A 112 21.77 25.92 -20.54
N SER A 113 21.94 24.72 -19.97
CA SER A 113 22.34 23.51 -20.72
C SER A 113 21.29 23.05 -21.74
N CYS A 114 20.02 23.35 -21.53
CA CYS A 114 18.93 23.03 -22.45
C CYS A 114 18.13 24.26 -22.92
N HIS A 115 18.63 25.47 -22.64
CA HIS A 115 17.95 26.73 -22.97
C HIS A 115 16.46 26.78 -22.56
N GLY A 116 16.12 26.20 -21.40
CA GLY A 116 14.75 26.23 -20.89
C GLY A 116 13.81 25.13 -21.39
N THR A 117 14.22 24.29 -22.35
CA THR A 117 13.32 23.27 -22.95
C THR A 117 13.19 21.99 -22.11
N GLY A 118 14.12 21.77 -21.18
CA GLY A 118 14.21 20.52 -20.41
C GLY A 118 14.77 19.33 -21.20
N GLN A 119 15.05 19.46 -22.49
CA GLN A 119 15.61 18.40 -23.34
C GLN A 119 16.85 18.89 -24.08
N TYR A 120 17.82 18.01 -24.33
CA TYR A 120 18.95 18.39 -25.17
C TYR A 120 18.47 18.59 -26.62
N ARG A 121 19.07 19.55 -27.33
CA ARG A 121 18.72 19.89 -28.72
C ARG A 121 18.79 18.71 -29.69
N GLU A 122 19.63 17.72 -29.40
CA GLU A 122 19.79 16.48 -30.18
C GLU A 122 18.53 15.58 -30.14
N TYR A 123 17.58 15.86 -29.26
CA TYR A 123 16.34 15.09 -29.07
C TYR A 123 15.05 15.89 -29.33
N LEU A 124 15.16 17.13 -29.84
CA LEU A 124 14.05 17.99 -30.28
C LEU A 124 13.83 17.84 -31.79
#